data_AF-A0A318ZLU7-F1
#
_entry.id   AF-A0A318ZLU7-F1
#
_cell.length_a   1.000
_cell.length_b   1.000
_cell.length_c   1.000
_cell.angle_alpha   90.00
_cell.angle_beta   90.00
_cell.angle_gamma   90.00
#
_symmetry.space_group_name_H-M   'P 1'
#
loop_
_entity.id
_entity.type
_entity.pdbx_description
1 polymer ?
#
loop_
_entity_poly.entity_id
_entity_poly.type
_entity_poly.pdbx_seq_one_letter_code
_entity_poly.pdbx_strand_id
1 'polypeptide(L)'
;MAPATEDALTKQSTDAATEFVNSFYPALQSNRATIASFYSPQASTILFNGNVVADGPAVQEIFVNQMTPTHYEVQSFDCQIINRAYPTPTATGFKTPAEATVKDISILVIVSGFVRFGESRDLPQRGFSETFVLVPNPTADGPKGKRRREWLILTQNFRLVV
;
A
#
# COMPACT_ATOMS: atom_id res chain seq x y z
N MET A 1 1.70 24.93 -16.61
CA MET A 1 1.76 24.65 -15.16
C MET A 1 3.23 24.44 -14.80
N ALA A 2 3.75 25.09 -13.76
CA ALA A 2 5.13 24.85 -13.34
C ALA A 2 5.26 23.39 -12.83
N PRO A 3 6.39 22.70 -13.09
CA PRO A 3 6.60 21.37 -12.54
C PRO A 3 6.56 21.42 -11.01
N ALA A 4 6.06 20.35 -10.39
CA ALA A 4 6.09 20.24 -8.92
C ALA A 4 7.53 20.34 -8.42
N THR A 5 7.74 21.06 -7.31
CA THR A 5 9.07 21.19 -6.73
C THR A 5 9.51 19.87 -6.09
N GLU A 6 10.83 19.64 -6.00
CA GLU A 6 11.39 18.47 -5.33
C GLU A 6 10.90 18.35 -3.88
N ASP A 7 10.80 19.48 -3.16
CA ASP A 7 10.29 19.52 -1.79
C ASP A 7 8.81 19.07 -1.71
N ALA A 8 7.98 19.50 -2.67
CA ALA A 8 6.57 19.12 -2.72
C ALA A 8 6.41 17.62 -3.00
N LEU A 9 7.21 17.08 -3.92
CA LEU A 9 7.24 15.65 -4.24
C LEU A 9 7.71 14.82 -3.04
N THR A 10 8.81 15.23 -2.39
CA THR A 10 9.37 14.57 -1.20
C THR A 10 8.38 14.55 -0.04
N LYS A 11 7.69 15.69 0.19
CA LYS A 11 6.63 15.76 1.19
C LYS A 11 5.48 14.81 0.84
N GLN A 12 5.01 14.84 -0.41
CA GLN A 12 3.90 14.01 -0.86
C GLN A 12 4.19 12.51 -0.74
N SER A 13 5.40 12.06 -1.09
CA SER A 13 5.77 10.65 -0.96
C SER A 13 5.88 10.21 0.49
N THR A 14 6.48 11.05 1.34
CA THR A 14 6.62 10.78 2.78
C THR A 14 5.26 10.69 3.48
N ASP A 15 4.37 11.65 3.18
CA ASP A 15 3.01 11.67 3.73
C ASP A 15 2.22 10.43 3.28
N ALA A 16 2.30 10.09 1.98
CA ALA A 16 1.63 8.92 1.41
C ALA A 16 2.09 7.60 2.04
N ALA A 17 3.41 7.40 2.17
CA ALA A 17 3.97 6.21 2.80
C ALA A 17 3.58 6.11 4.27
N THR A 18 3.64 7.23 5.00
CA THR A 18 3.26 7.30 6.41
C THR A 18 1.79 6.96 6.63
N GLU A 19 0.87 7.56 5.86
CA GLU A 19 -0.56 7.26 5.94
C GLU A 19 -0.85 5.80 5.54
N PHE A 20 -0.19 5.29 4.50
CA PHE A 20 -0.33 3.90 4.07
C PHE A 20 0.08 2.93 5.17
N VAL A 21 1.29 3.06 5.74
CA VAL A 21 1.80 2.18 6.80
C VAL A 21 0.91 2.24 8.04
N ASN A 22 0.52 3.45 8.45
CA ASN A 22 -0.34 3.67 9.62
C ASN A 22 -1.79 3.20 9.43
N SER A 23 -2.20 2.84 8.21
CA SER A 23 -3.53 2.32 7.93
C SER A 23 -3.53 0.83 7.56
N PHE A 24 -2.54 0.36 6.80
CA PHE A 24 -2.46 -1.01 6.29
C PHE A 24 -2.19 -2.01 7.42
N TYR A 25 -1.11 -1.83 8.19
CA TYR A 25 -0.73 -2.79 9.23
C TYR A 25 -1.77 -2.90 10.36
N PRO A 26 -2.38 -1.79 10.84
CA PRO A 26 -3.51 -1.91 11.77
C PRO A 26 -4.71 -2.65 11.17
N ALA A 27 -5.01 -2.47 9.88
CA ALA A 27 -6.11 -3.18 9.23
C ALA A 27 -5.87 -4.69 9.14
N LEU A 28 -4.62 -5.15 8.96
CA LEU A 28 -4.27 -6.58 8.99
C LEU A 28 -4.61 -7.23 10.35
N GLN A 29 -4.59 -6.45 11.43
CA GLN A 29 -4.94 -6.91 12.76
C GLN A 29 -6.43 -6.78 13.05
N SER A 30 -7.00 -5.58 12.91
CA SER A 30 -8.32 -5.26 13.48
C SER A 30 -9.42 -5.00 12.47
N ASN A 31 -9.11 -4.90 11.16
CA ASN A 31 -10.09 -4.57 10.14
C ASN A 31 -9.88 -5.35 8.83
N ARG A 32 -9.72 -6.67 8.96
CA ARG A 32 -9.35 -7.59 7.87
C ARG A 32 -10.32 -7.58 6.70
N ALA A 33 -11.60 -7.30 6.95
CA ALA A 33 -12.63 -7.18 5.92
C ALA A 33 -12.46 -5.98 4.97
N THR A 34 -11.50 -5.10 5.22
CA THR A 34 -11.18 -3.94 4.36
C THR A 34 -9.86 -4.09 3.60
N ILE A 35 -9.15 -5.20 3.75
CA ILE A 35 -7.83 -5.42 3.15
C ILE A 35 -7.88 -5.27 1.62
N ALA A 36 -8.92 -5.78 0.96
CA ALA A 36 -9.07 -5.67 -0.47
C ALA A 36 -9.09 -4.21 -0.96
N SER A 37 -9.57 -3.27 -0.13
CA SER A 37 -9.64 -1.84 -0.47
C SER A 37 -8.28 -1.15 -0.62
N PHE A 38 -7.19 -1.77 -0.16
CA PHE A 38 -5.85 -1.23 -0.30
C PHE A 38 -5.23 -1.53 -1.66
N TYR A 39 -5.80 -2.46 -2.44
CA TYR A 39 -5.20 -2.91 -3.69
C TYR A 39 -5.81 -2.20 -4.89
N SER A 40 -4.97 -1.94 -5.88
CA SER A 40 -5.42 -1.54 -7.21
C SER A 40 -6.16 -2.71 -7.85
N PRO A 41 -7.27 -2.48 -8.57
CA PRO A 41 -7.85 -3.50 -9.45
C PRO A 41 -6.89 -4.00 -10.53
N GLN A 42 -5.82 -3.23 -10.80
CA GLN A 42 -4.76 -3.54 -11.76
C GLN A 42 -3.51 -4.08 -11.05
N ALA A 43 -3.62 -4.55 -9.80
CA ALA A 43 -2.50 -5.13 -9.07
C ALA A 43 -1.84 -6.24 -9.91
N SER A 44 -0.53 -6.13 -10.09
CA SER A 44 0.21 -6.92 -11.09
C SER A 44 0.98 -8.08 -10.49
N THR A 45 1.44 -7.95 -9.24
CA THR A 45 2.21 -8.99 -8.56
C THR A 45 2.03 -8.87 -7.06
N ILE A 46 1.51 -9.93 -6.43
CA ILE A 46 1.38 -10.04 -4.98
C ILE A 46 2.05 -11.35 -4.56
N LEU A 47 3.08 -11.24 -3.71
CA LEU A 47 3.87 -12.38 -3.26
C LEU A 47 3.91 -12.42 -1.73
N PHE A 48 3.59 -13.57 -1.15
CA PHE A 48 3.76 -13.85 0.28
C PHE A 48 4.70 -15.03 0.47
N ASN A 49 5.90 -14.77 0.98
CA ASN A 49 6.98 -15.74 1.14
C ASN A 49 7.29 -16.50 -0.18
N GLY A 50 7.15 -15.83 -1.31
CA GLY A 50 7.33 -16.41 -2.65
C GLY A 50 6.09 -17.07 -3.26
N ASN A 51 4.98 -17.19 -2.53
CA ASN A 51 3.73 -17.70 -3.06
C ASN A 51 2.95 -16.57 -3.74
N VAL A 52 2.50 -16.80 -4.98
CA VAL A 52 1.67 -15.86 -5.74
C VAL A 52 0.26 -15.83 -5.17
N VAL A 53 -0.23 -14.61 -4.91
CA VAL A 53 -1.63 -14.35 -4.58
C VAL A 53 -2.25 -13.57 -5.73
N ALA A 54 -3.48 -13.92 -6.10
CA ALA A 54 -4.09 -13.44 -7.34
C ALA A 54 -4.35 -11.92 -7.33
N ASP A 55 -4.98 -11.41 -6.28
CA ASP A 55 -5.43 -10.01 -6.18
C ASP A 55 -5.70 -9.60 -4.72
N GLY A 56 -6.13 -8.35 -4.51
CA GLY A 56 -6.49 -7.83 -3.19
C GLY A 56 -7.61 -8.59 -2.47
N PRO A 57 -8.72 -8.96 -3.14
CA PRO A 57 -9.73 -9.85 -2.59
C PRO A 57 -9.18 -11.19 -2.08
N ALA A 58 -8.28 -11.83 -2.83
CA ALA A 58 -7.62 -13.07 -2.39
C ALA A 58 -6.74 -12.85 -1.15
N VAL A 59 -6.01 -11.72 -1.07
CA VAL A 59 -5.26 -11.38 0.16
C VAL A 59 -6.22 -11.23 1.35
N GLN A 60 -7.33 -10.52 1.15
CA GLN A 60 -8.34 -10.36 2.20
C GLN A 60 -8.90 -11.71 2.65
N GLU A 61 -9.21 -12.61 1.71
CA GLU A 61 -9.71 -13.95 2.03
C GLU A 61 -8.72 -14.75 2.87
N ILE A 62 -7.42 -14.70 2.52
CA ILE A 62 -6.35 -15.33 3.31
C ILE A 62 -6.36 -14.78 4.74
N PHE A 63 -6.38 -13.45 4.90
CA PHE A 63 -6.35 -12.85 6.24
C PHE A 63 -7.61 -13.12 7.06
N VAL A 64 -8.78 -13.13 6.45
CA VAL A 64 -10.06 -13.34 7.15
C VAL A 64 -10.26 -14.81 7.51
N ASN A 65 -9.99 -15.73 6.58
CA ASN A 65 -10.42 -17.13 6.70
C ASN A 65 -9.29 -18.11 7.04
N GLN A 66 -8.03 -17.78 6.72
CA GLN A 66 -6.92 -18.73 6.81
C GLN A 66 -5.83 -18.31 7.80
N MET A 67 -5.62 -17.01 7.96
CA MET A 67 -4.57 -16.46 8.80
C MET A 67 -5.02 -16.35 10.25
N THR A 68 -4.26 -16.91 11.17
CA THR A 68 -4.42 -16.65 12.61
C THR A 68 -4.30 -15.15 12.91
N PRO A 69 -4.78 -14.67 14.07
CA PRO A 69 -4.57 -13.28 14.50
C PRO A 69 -3.11 -12.86 14.33
N THR A 70 -2.87 -11.69 13.73
CA THR A 70 -1.52 -11.21 13.40
C THR A 70 -1.28 -9.88 14.07
N HIS A 71 -0.10 -9.74 14.66
CA HIS A 71 0.33 -8.50 15.30
C HIS A 71 1.61 -8.04 14.65
N TYR A 72 1.50 -6.96 13.87
CA TYR A 72 2.62 -6.33 13.19
C TYR A 72 3.14 -5.17 14.03
N GLU A 73 4.45 -5.16 14.25
CA GLU A 73 5.19 -4.07 14.86
C GLU A 73 6.15 -3.53 13.79
N VAL A 74 5.73 -2.45 13.14
CA VAL A 74 6.57 -1.77 12.14
C VAL A 74 7.68 -1.03 12.88
N GLN A 75 8.93 -1.33 12.55
CA GLN A 75 10.09 -0.67 13.16
C GLN A 75 10.59 0.50 12.32
N SER A 76 10.56 0.34 11.01
CA SER A 76 11.01 1.35 10.07
C SER A 76 10.36 1.15 8.72
N PHE A 77 10.27 2.24 7.98
CA PHE A 77 9.94 2.24 6.57
C PHE A 77 10.70 3.36 5.85
N ASP A 78 10.95 3.14 4.57
CA ASP A 78 11.51 4.13 3.64
C ASP A 78 10.59 4.24 2.42
N CYS A 79 10.66 5.37 1.72
CA CYS A 79 9.91 5.56 0.48
C CYS A 79 10.68 6.34 -0.58
N GLN A 80 10.50 5.93 -1.84
CA GLN A 80 11.21 6.52 -2.98
C GLN A 80 10.24 6.69 -4.16
N ILE A 81 10.28 7.85 -4.81
CA ILE A 81 9.50 8.08 -6.03
C ILE A 81 10.19 7.35 -7.18
N ILE A 82 9.50 6.38 -7.78
CA ILE A 82 10.02 5.58 -8.90
C ILE A 82 9.45 6.02 -10.25
N ASN A 83 8.34 6.77 -10.25
CA ASN A 83 7.83 7.46 -11.44
C ASN A 83 7.23 8.81 -11.01
N ARG A 84 7.74 9.91 -11.60
CA ARG A 84 7.31 11.29 -11.31
C ARG A 84 6.13 11.76 -12.16
N ALA A 85 5.72 10.98 -13.15
CA ALA A 85 4.63 11.26 -14.06
C ALA A 85 3.84 9.96 -14.30
N TYR A 86 3.26 9.44 -13.22
CA TYR A 86 2.46 8.22 -13.30
C TYR A 86 1.22 8.48 -14.17
N PRO A 87 0.93 7.62 -15.16
CA PRO A 87 -0.25 7.79 -16.02
C PRO A 87 -1.51 7.40 -15.24
N THR A 88 -2.04 8.32 -14.45
CA THR A 88 -3.24 8.08 -13.64
C THR A 88 -4.47 7.94 -14.54
N PRO A 89 -5.19 6.80 -14.46
CA PRO A 89 -6.38 6.58 -15.28
C PRO A 89 -7.53 7.55 -14.93
N THR A 90 -8.34 7.86 -15.93
CA THR A 90 -9.61 8.58 -15.82
C THR A 90 -10.70 7.78 -16.53
N ALA A 91 -11.96 8.24 -16.48
CA ALA A 91 -13.05 7.57 -17.17
C ALA A 91 -12.87 7.49 -18.70
N THR A 92 -12.09 8.40 -19.28
CA THR A 92 -11.92 8.56 -20.75
C THR A 92 -10.49 8.29 -21.23
N GLY A 93 -9.58 7.87 -20.35
CA GLY A 93 -8.18 7.62 -20.70
C GLY A 93 -7.26 7.83 -19.51
N PHE A 94 -6.28 8.72 -19.67
CA PHE A 94 -5.34 9.11 -18.62
C PHE A 94 -5.36 10.62 -18.42
N LYS A 95 -5.00 11.09 -17.23
CA LYS A 95 -4.83 12.53 -16.98
C LYS A 95 -3.81 13.12 -17.94
N THR A 96 -4.16 14.28 -18.50
CA THR A 96 -3.24 15.09 -19.30
C THR A 96 -2.22 15.79 -18.41
N PRO A 97 -1.09 16.30 -18.95
CA PRO A 97 -0.13 17.09 -18.17
C PRO A 97 -0.73 18.33 -17.51
N ALA A 98 -1.86 18.85 -18.01
CA ALA A 98 -2.57 19.99 -17.42
C ALA A 98 -3.42 19.59 -16.20
N GLU A 99 -3.82 18.32 -16.10
CA GLU A 99 -4.61 17.76 -15.00
C GLU A 99 -3.75 17.04 -13.96
N ALA A 100 -2.50 16.74 -14.31
CA ALA A 100 -1.55 16.07 -13.43
C ALA A 100 -1.21 16.94 -12.20
N THR A 101 -1.14 16.30 -11.06
CA THR A 101 -0.89 16.90 -9.75
C THR A 101 0.37 16.28 -9.15
N VAL A 102 0.82 16.80 -8.01
CA VAL A 102 1.93 16.19 -7.24
C VAL A 102 1.64 14.74 -6.81
N LYS A 103 0.36 14.32 -6.82
CA LYS A 103 -0.04 12.94 -6.50
C LYS A 103 0.09 11.99 -7.67
N ASP A 104 0.25 12.47 -8.91
CA ASP A 104 0.35 11.62 -10.09
C ASP A 104 1.78 11.06 -10.25
N ILE A 105 2.20 10.31 -9.22
CA ILE A 105 3.50 9.65 -9.05
C ILE A 105 3.30 8.20 -8.61
N SER A 106 4.32 7.36 -8.73
CA SER A 106 4.34 6.05 -8.07
C SER A 106 5.50 5.95 -7.09
N ILE A 107 5.26 5.29 -5.96
CA ILE A 107 6.14 5.29 -4.81
C ILE A 107 6.51 3.85 -4.47
N LEU A 108 7.81 3.54 -4.41
CA LEU A 108 8.33 2.34 -3.77
C LEU A 108 8.31 2.57 -2.25
N VAL A 109 7.69 1.68 -1.50
CA VAL A 109 7.70 1.70 -0.03
C VAL A 109 8.33 0.40 0.47
N ILE A 110 9.33 0.51 1.32
CA ILE A 110 10.00 -0.64 1.94
C ILE A 110 9.71 -0.56 3.42
N VAL A 111 9.20 -1.64 4.00
CA VAL A 111 8.83 -1.72 5.42
C VAL A 111 9.58 -2.89 6.04
N SER A 112 10.08 -2.68 7.26
CA SER A 112 10.64 -3.75 8.08
C SER A 112 10.13 -3.69 9.51
N GLY A 113 10.03 -4.85 10.14
CA GLY A 113 9.65 -4.95 11.53
C GLY A 113 9.46 -6.39 11.97
N PHE A 114 8.59 -6.59 12.95
CA PHE A 114 8.27 -7.90 13.50
C PHE A 114 6.81 -8.24 13.31
N VAL A 115 6.54 -9.52 13.07
CA VAL A 115 5.19 -10.08 13.04
C VAL A 115 5.10 -11.24 14.02
N ARG A 116 4.01 -11.27 14.78
CA ARG A 116 3.62 -12.39 15.64
C ARG A 116 2.31 -12.98 15.12
N PHE A 117 2.27 -14.31 15.01
CA PHE A 117 1.09 -15.07 14.57
C PHE A 117 0.45 -15.76 15.77
N GLY A 118 -0.84 -15.53 16.01
CA GLY A 118 -1.62 -15.96 17.18
C GLY A 118 -1.86 -14.84 18.20
N GLU A 119 -2.75 -15.09 19.17
CA GLU A 119 -3.21 -14.06 20.12
C GLU A 119 -2.23 -13.84 21.28
N SER A 120 -1.57 -14.90 21.77
CA SER A 120 -0.70 -14.82 22.94
C SER A 120 0.57 -13.99 22.69
N ARG A 121 0.87 -13.07 23.60
CA ARG A 121 2.04 -12.17 23.52
C ARG A 121 3.37 -12.90 23.64
N ASP A 122 3.37 -14.11 24.20
CA ASP A 122 4.57 -14.93 24.39
C ASP A 122 4.97 -15.72 23.13
N LEU A 123 4.16 -15.64 22.07
CA LEU A 123 4.47 -16.30 20.81
C LEU A 123 5.68 -15.65 20.13
N PRO A 124 6.56 -16.46 19.48
CA PRO A 124 7.76 -15.94 18.83
C PRO A 124 7.45 -14.82 17.84
N GLN A 125 8.19 -13.73 17.94
CA GLN A 125 8.22 -12.69 16.92
C GLN A 125 9.13 -13.13 15.78
N ARG A 126 8.71 -12.87 14.55
CA ARG A 126 9.47 -13.15 13.34
C ARG A 126 9.73 -11.82 12.64
N GLY A 127 10.99 -11.56 12.29
CA GLY A 127 11.29 -10.40 11.47
C GLY A 127 10.58 -10.53 10.12
N PHE A 128 10.15 -9.41 9.55
CA PHE A 128 9.66 -9.35 8.18
C PHE A 128 10.27 -8.16 7.44
N SER A 129 10.35 -8.32 6.12
CA SER A 129 10.59 -7.23 5.18
C SER A 129 9.50 -7.30 4.12
N GLU A 130 8.94 -6.14 3.80
CA GLU A 130 7.84 -6.03 2.87
C GLU A 130 8.06 -4.84 1.93
N THR A 131 7.85 -5.05 0.65
CA THR A 131 8.02 -4.03 -0.37
C THR A 131 6.72 -3.82 -1.12
N PHE A 132 6.34 -2.56 -1.32
CA PHE A 132 5.16 -2.15 -2.06
C PHE A 132 5.51 -1.19 -3.19
N VAL A 133 4.78 -1.28 -4.29
CA VAL A 133 4.63 -0.16 -5.21
C VAL A 133 3.25 0.43 -5.01
N LEU A 134 3.19 1.69 -4.58
CA LEU A 134 1.97 2.46 -4.42
C LEU A 134 1.71 3.32 -5.67
N VAL A 135 0.45 3.36 -6.08
CA VAL A 135 -0.04 4.18 -7.18
C VAL A 135 -1.24 5.02 -6.75
N PRO A 136 -1.53 6.13 -7.44
CA PRO A 136 -2.64 7.00 -7.07
C PRO A 136 -3.96 6.29 -7.29
N ASN A 137 -4.92 6.49 -6.39
CA ASN A 137 -6.28 6.02 -6.58
C ASN A 137 -7.02 6.95 -7.55
N PRO A 138 -7.37 6.51 -8.78
CA PRO A 138 -8.04 7.36 -9.76
C PRO A 138 -9.45 7.80 -9.32
N THR A 139 -10.00 7.16 -8.29
CA THR A 139 -11.34 7.44 -7.76
C THR A 139 -11.34 8.27 -6.48
N ALA A 140 -10.16 8.68 -5.98
CA ALA A 140 -10.02 9.47 -4.76
C ALA A 140 -10.68 10.85 -4.87
N ASP A 141 -10.63 11.46 -6.06
CA ASP A 141 -11.24 12.77 -6.36
C ASP A 141 -12.77 12.69 -6.59
N GLY A 142 -13.39 11.54 -6.31
CA GLY A 142 -14.82 11.29 -6.49
C GLY A 142 -15.75 12.09 -5.54
N PRO A 143 -17.08 11.97 -5.70
CA PRO A 143 -18.05 12.78 -4.97
C PRO A 143 -17.82 12.77 -3.44
N LYS A 144 -17.79 13.97 -2.84
CA LYS A 144 -17.57 14.18 -1.40
C LYS A 144 -18.59 13.38 -0.59
N GLY A 145 -18.12 12.43 0.24
CA GLY A 145 -18.98 11.68 1.16
C GLY A 145 -18.48 10.27 1.51
N LYS A 146 -17.67 9.64 0.65
CA LYS A 146 -16.95 8.40 0.98
C LYS A 146 -15.46 8.68 1.01
N ARG A 147 -14.85 8.63 2.20
CA ARG A 147 -13.39 8.76 2.36
C ARG A 147 -12.74 7.55 1.69
N ARG A 148 -12.23 7.75 0.47
CA ARG A 148 -11.51 6.74 -0.30
C ARG A 148 -10.02 6.88 -0.02
N ARG A 149 -9.29 5.77 -0.08
CA ARG A 149 -7.83 5.78 0.06
C ARG A 149 -7.23 6.55 -1.10
N GLU A 150 -6.26 7.41 -0.84
CA GLU A 150 -5.59 8.17 -1.91
C GLU A 150 -4.58 7.32 -2.69
N TRP A 151 -4.06 6.28 -2.07
CA TRP A 151 -3.01 5.40 -2.61
C TRP A 151 -3.44 3.94 -2.57
N LEU A 152 -3.08 3.19 -3.61
CA LEU A 152 -3.39 1.77 -3.77
C LEU A 152 -2.11 0.98 -4.05
N ILE A 153 -2.07 -0.26 -3.59
CA ILE A 153 -1.01 -1.24 -3.84
C ILE A 153 -1.15 -1.74 -5.28
N LEU A 154 -0.13 -1.48 -6.11
CA LEU A 154 0.03 -2.10 -7.42
C LEU A 154 0.81 -3.41 -7.35
N THR A 155 1.83 -3.44 -6.49
CA THR A 155 2.71 -4.59 -6.28
C THR A 155 3.01 -4.75 -4.80
N GLN A 156 3.09 -5.99 -4.33
CA GLN A 156 3.47 -6.33 -2.95
C GLN A 156 4.37 -7.56 -2.93
N ASN A 157 5.42 -7.51 -2.11
CA ASN A 157 6.27 -8.65 -1.82
C ASN A 157 6.56 -8.70 -0.32
N PHE A 158 5.95 -9.67 0.36
CA PHE A 158 6.15 -9.95 1.78
C PHE A 158 7.09 -11.12 1.98
N ARG A 159 8.05 -11.00 2.91
CA ARG A 159 8.95 -12.08 3.30
C ARG A 159 9.24 -12.04 4.80
N LEU A 160 9.11 -13.20 5.46
CA LEU A 160 9.72 -13.42 6.76
C LEU A 160 11.24 -13.49 6.60
N VAL A 161 11.97 -12.71 7.38
CA VAL A 161 13.43 -12.76 7.42
C VAL A 161 13.89 -13.82 8.42
N VAL A 162 14.98 -14.51 8.07
CA VAL A 162 15.64 -15.55 8.86
C VAL A 162 16.85 -14.99 9.58
#